data_AF-A0A3M9YM34-F1
#
_entry.id   AF-A0A3M9YM34-F1
#
_cell.length_a   1.000
_cell.length_b   1.000
_cell.length_c   1.000
_cell.angle_alpha   90.00
_cell.angle_beta   90.00
_cell.angle_gamma   90.00
#
_symmetry.space_group_name_H-M   'P 1'
#
loop_
_entity.id
_entity.type
_entity.pdbx_description
1 polymer ?
#
loop_
_entity_poly.entity_id
_entity_poly.type
_entity_poly.pdbx_seq_one_letter_code
_entity_poly.pdbx_strand_id
1 'polypeptide(L)'
;MTACAGNTGGQIIPIQGLGDSTPPPAGGGTSFRLSLSTDGAESYRVRGQTLNAENFDIQFVPGDIDANSPFVNLTDYVRPDGSGFNNRFLLANKPVQGITREYVRNFVFVVRPRPSDPSTTYYCTYGVPTLLTDPLPTSTITYSSFTVVGNAFTIVQGQPTSFDLGESVVTLSANPATFQVSTQITFVGRQVLGAGVLSDTRTQLGTASGTATLEANTQNFGGLLEGNFVRVGESAFGGWFFGPQGREAGYGFGIQGQTTTGAPLVFTGAVTARR
;
A
#
# COMPACT_ATOMS: atom_id res chain seq x y z
N MET A 1 12.63 -2.22 -5.43
CA MET A 1 11.90 -3.00 -4.41
C MET A 1 10.53 -2.38 -4.21
N THR A 2 9.52 -3.22 -4.01
CA THR A 2 8.12 -2.80 -3.86
C THR A 2 7.44 -3.66 -2.80
N ALA A 3 6.59 -3.04 -1.98
CA ALA A 3 5.67 -3.73 -1.08
C ALA A 3 4.24 -3.24 -1.34
N CYS A 4 3.32 -4.16 -1.63
CA CYS A 4 1.95 -3.86 -2.01
C CYS A 4 0.94 -4.60 -1.16
N ALA A 5 -0.20 -3.99 -0.91
CA ALA A 5 -1.41 -4.65 -0.43
C ALA A 5 -2.57 -4.28 -1.35
N GLY A 6 -3.42 -5.24 -1.71
CA GLY A 6 -4.53 -5.01 -2.63
C GLY A 6 -5.89 -5.38 -2.04
N ASN A 7 -6.94 -4.86 -2.66
CA ASN A 7 -8.31 -5.21 -2.34
C ASN A 7 -9.15 -5.36 -3.62
N THR A 8 -9.89 -6.46 -3.70
CA THR A 8 -10.91 -6.71 -4.72
C THR A 8 -12.25 -6.96 -4.04
N GLY A 9 -13.18 -6.01 -4.14
CA GLY A 9 -14.55 -6.22 -3.64
C GLY A 9 -14.65 -6.61 -2.16
N GLY A 10 -13.76 -6.13 -1.30
CA GLY A 10 -13.73 -6.46 0.14
C GLY A 10 -12.93 -7.71 0.48
N GLN A 11 -12.25 -8.34 -0.48
CA GLN A 11 -11.25 -9.38 -0.22
C GLN A 11 -9.85 -8.79 -0.29
N ILE A 12 -9.00 -9.23 0.63
CA ILE A 12 -7.59 -8.80 0.68
C ILE A 12 -6.78 -9.63 -0.29
N ILE A 13 -5.90 -8.95 -0.98
CA ILE A 13 -4.83 -9.54 -1.76
C ILE A 13 -3.57 -9.57 -0.89
N PRO A 14 -2.94 -10.75 -0.71
CA PRO A 14 -1.81 -10.91 0.19
C PRO A 14 -0.66 -9.96 -0.16
N ILE A 15 0.07 -9.59 0.88
CA ILE A 15 1.16 -8.61 0.78
C ILE A 15 2.33 -9.25 0.05
N GLN A 16 2.78 -8.60 -1.02
CA GLN A 16 3.93 -9.08 -1.78
C GLN A 16 5.11 -8.14 -1.64
N GLY A 17 6.23 -8.67 -1.15
CA GLY A 17 7.56 -8.09 -1.31
C GLY A 17 8.19 -8.61 -2.59
N LEU A 18 8.50 -7.73 -3.53
CA LEU A 18 9.03 -8.12 -4.85
C LEU A 18 10.49 -7.71 -4.98
N GLY A 19 11.35 -8.71 -5.12
CA GLY A 19 12.68 -8.61 -5.72
C GLY A 19 12.61 -8.86 -7.23
N ASP A 20 13.61 -8.35 -7.96
CA ASP A 20 13.56 -8.15 -9.43
C ASP A 20 13.58 -9.43 -10.29
N SER A 21 13.45 -10.66 -9.73
CA SER A 21 13.68 -11.88 -10.53
C SER A 21 12.91 -13.16 -10.18
N THR A 22 12.22 -13.30 -9.05
CA THR A 22 11.56 -14.58 -8.71
C THR A 22 10.11 -14.63 -9.18
N PRO A 23 9.70 -15.62 -10.00
CA PRO A 23 8.30 -15.84 -10.35
C PRO A 23 7.45 -15.95 -9.08
N PRO A 24 6.19 -15.50 -9.10
CA PRO A 24 5.31 -15.69 -7.96
C PRO A 24 5.20 -17.18 -7.61
N PRO A 25 5.14 -17.54 -6.32
CA PRO A 25 4.90 -18.93 -5.92
C PRO A 25 3.56 -19.40 -6.52
N ALA A 26 3.59 -20.58 -7.13
CA ALA A 26 2.40 -21.23 -7.66
C ALA A 26 1.46 -21.60 -6.50
N GLY A 27 0.46 -20.76 -6.25
CA GLY A 27 -0.57 -21.01 -5.23
C GLY A 27 -1.37 -19.75 -4.92
N GLY A 28 -2.56 -19.63 -5.51
CA GLY A 28 -3.70 -18.83 -5.03
C GLY A 28 -3.55 -17.33 -4.76
N GLY A 29 -2.37 -16.73 -4.94
CA GLY A 29 -2.12 -15.31 -4.72
C GLY A 29 -2.05 -14.53 -6.02
N THR A 30 -2.76 -13.41 -6.10
CA THR A 30 -2.49 -12.33 -7.05
C THR A 30 -1.04 -11.91 -6.89
N SER A 31 -0.28 -11.97 -7.98
CA SER A 31 1.08 -11.47 -7.98
C SER A 31 1.19 -10.13 -8.67
N PHE A 32 1.95 -9.21 -8.10
CA PHE A 32 2.15 -7.91 -8.71
C PHE A 32 3.61 -7.77 -9.13
N ARG A 33 3.92 -6.99 -10.16
CA ARG A 33 5.26 -6.59 -10.56
C ARG A 33 5.19 -5.20 -11.17
N LEU A 34 5.60 -4.20 -10.40
CA LEU A 34 5.90 -2.89 -10.96
C LEU A 34 7.30 -2.92 -11.56
N SER A 35 7.40 -2.73 -12.87
CA SER A 35 8.67 -2.47 -13.54
C SER A 35 8.67 -1.00 -13.96
N LEU A 36 9.49 -0.21 -13.28
CA LEU A 36 9.74 1.18 -13.67
C LEU A 36 10.79 1.16 -14.78
N SER A 37 10.43 1.59 -15.99
CA SER A 37 11.42 1.91 -17.02
C SER A 37 11.45 3.42 -17.21
N THR A 38 12.54 4.02 -16.78
CA THR A 38 12.84 5.44 -16.97
C THR A 38 13.61 5.59 -18.28
N ASP A 39 12.99 5.24 -19.40
CA ASP A 39 13.62 5.22 -20.72
C ASP A 39 13.66 6.63 -21.33
N GLY A 40 14.04 7.64 -20.55
CA GLY A 40 14.11 9.05 -20.94
C GLY A 40 12.78 9.82 -20.90
N ALA A 41 11.64 9.13 -20.86
CA ALA A 41 10.34 9.66 -20.47
C ALA A 41 9.79 8.82 -19.30
N GLU A 42 9.23 9.47 -18.27
CA GLU A 42 8.67 8.75 -17.11
C GLU A 42 7.53 7.84 -17.56
N SER A 43 7.78 6.52 -17.63
CA SER A 43 6.76 5.53 -17.92
C SER A 43 6.66 4.51 -16.79
N TYR A 44 5.45 4.13 -16.44
CA TYR A 44 5.16 3.21 -15.34
C TYR A 44 4.53 1.96 -15.93
N ARG A 45 5.28 0.86 -15.98
CA ARG A 45 4.75 -0.42 -16.46
C ARG A 45 4.38 -1.31 -15.30
N VAL A 46 3.10 -1.62 -15.23
CA VAL A 46 2.50 -2.40 -14.18
C VAL A 46 2.12 -3.75 -14.75
N ARG A 47 2.84 -4.78 -14.32
CA ARG A 47 2.54 -6.18 -14.65
C ARG A 47 2.01 -6.88 -13.41
N GLY A 48 1.24 -7.92 -13.62
CA GLY A 48 0.80 -8.74 -12.51
C GLY A 48 -0.10 -9.85 -12.97
N GLN A 49 -0.67 -10.53 -12.00
CA GLN A 49 -1.56 -11.66 -12.17
C GLN A 49 -2.78 -11.47 -11.27
N THR A 50 -3.97 -11.71 -11.82
CA THR A 50 -5.24 -11.64 -11.09
C THR A 50 -5.44 -12.81 -10.14
N LEU A 51 -6.53 -12.78 -9.35
CA LEU A 51 -6.90 -13.89 -8.46
C LEU A 51 -7.19 -15.18 -9.26
N ASN A 52 -7.60 -15.02 -10.52
CA ASN A 52 -7.87 -16.11 -11.46
C ASN A 52 -6.64 -16.50 -12.29
N ALA A 53 -5.43 -16.18 -11.81
CA ALA A 53 -4.16 -16.51 -12.46
C ALA A 53 -3.95 -15.87 -13.86
N GLU A 54 -4.65 -14.79 -14.19
CA GLU A 54 -4.48 -14.13 -15.48
C GLU A 54 -3.48 -12.99 -15.44
N ASN A 55 -2.60 -12.91 -16.42
CA ASN A 55 -1.61 -11.85 -16.48
C ASN A 55 -2.22 -10.55 -17.03
N PHE A 56 -1.86 -9.43 -16.42
CA PHE A 56 -2.09 -8.10 -16.98
C PHE A 56 -0.75 -7.36 -17.17
N ASP A 57 -0.72 -6.48 -18.15
CA ASP A 57 0.43 -5.62 -18.46
C ASP A 57 -0.08 -4.27 -18.95
N ILE A 58 -0.01 -3.27 -18.09
CA ILE A 58 -0.51 -1.92 -18.35
C ILE A 58 0.67 -0.96 -18.25
N GLN A 59 0.91 -0.21 -19.31
CA GLN A 59 1.90 0.87 -19.30
C GLN A 59 1.19 2.21 -19.18
N PHE A 60 1.63 3.05 -18.25
CA PHE A 60 1.26 4.45 -18.17
C PHE A 60 2.41 5.30 -18.71
N VAL A 61 2.07 6.25 -19.57
CA VAL A 61 3.03 7.17 -20.21
C VAL A 61 2.67 8.62 -19.84
N PRO A 62 3.56 9.61 -20.07
CA PRO A 62 3.25 11.00 -19.72
C PRO A 62 1.99 11.56 -20.38
N GLY A 63 1.60 11.03 -21.55
CA GLY A 63 0.34 11.38 -22.22
C GLY A 63 -0.93 10.91 -21.50
N ASP A 64 -0.82 9.98 -20.55
CA ASP A 64 -1.95 9.47 -19.77
C ASP A 64 -2.26 10.36 -18.55
N ILE A 65 -1.52 11.44 -18.31
CA ILE A 65 -1.74 12.32 -17.15
C ILE A 65 -3.10 13.02 -17.27
N ASP A 66 -3.96 12.84 -16.27
CA ASP A 66 -5.25 13.52 -16.15
C ASP A 66 -5.07 14.92 -15.58
N ALA A 67 -5.07 15.92 -16.47
CA ALA A 67 -4.97 17.33 -16.09
C ALA A 67 -6.14 17.84 -15.23
N ASN A 68 -7.27 17.12 -15.22
CA ASN A 68 -8.47 17.45 -14.44
C ASN A 68 -8.63 16.53 -13.23
N SER A 69 -7.56 15.86 -12.81
CA SER A 69 -7.61 14.92 -11.71
C SER A 69 -8.19 15.55 -10.44
N PRO A 70 -9.21 14.93 -9.81
CA PRO A 70 -9.77 15.43 -8.55
C PRO A 70 -8.86 15.11 -7.36
N PHE A 71 -7.77 14.37 -7.56
CA PHE A 71 -6.88 13.94 -6.49
C PHE A 71 -5.80 15.00 -6.22
N VAL A 72 -5.86 15.61 -5.04
CA VAL A 72 -4.88 16.60 -4.62
C VAL A 72 -3.57 15.91 -4.21
N ASN A 73 -2.44 16.52 -4.55
CA ASN A 73 -1.07 16.03 -4.23
C ASN A 73 -0.66 14.70 -4.87
N LEU A 74 -1.45 14.16 -5.78
CA LEU A 74 -1.12 12.97 -6.57
C LEU A 74 -0.95 13.36 -8.05
N THR A 75 -0.08 12.64 -8.75
CA THR A 75 -0.09 12.62 -10.21
C THR A 75 -0.97 11.45 -10.64
N ASP A 76 -2.06 11.73 -11.35
CA ASP A 76 -3.02 10.71 -11.78
C ASP A 76 -2.83 10.40 -13.27
N TYR A 77 -2.52 9.15 -13.57
CA TYR A 77 -2.44 8.63 -14.91
C TYR A 77 -3.69 7.79 -15.18
N VAL A 78 -4.41 8.10 -16.25
CA VAL A 78 -5.67 7.47 -16.61
C VAL A 78 -5.55 6.83 -17.99
N ARG A 79 -5.75 5.51 -18.03
CA ARG A 79 -5.67 4.72 -19.27
C ARG A 79 -6.93 3.86 -19.47
N PRO A 80 -7.75 4.15 -20.48
CA PRO A 80 -8.93 3.34 -20.80
C PRO A 80 -8.56 1.89 -21.17
N ASP A 81 -9.35 0.92 -20.72
CA ASP A 81 -9.19 -0.51 -21.05
C ASP A 81 -9.88 -0.93 -22.37
N GLY A 82 -10.46 0.02 -23.11
CA GLY A 82 -11.23 -0.22 -24.33
C GLY A 82 -12.68 -0.66 -24.11
N SER A 83 -13.08 -0.95 -22.87
CA SER A 83 -14.46 -1.31 -22.48
C SER A 83 -15.14 -0.25 -21.61
N GLY A 84 -14.60 0.96 -21.62
CA GLY A 84 -15.13 2.12 -20.91
C GLY A 84 -14.70 2.23 -19.44
N PHE A 85 -13.84 1.34 -18.94
CA PHE A 85 -13.22 1.53 -17.63
C PHE A 85 -11.84 2.17 -17.77
N ASN A 86 -11.55 3.03 -16.80
CA ASN A 86 -10.32 3.78 -16.74
C ASN A 86 -9.42 3.14 -15.68
N ASN A 87 -8.38 2.42 -16.13
CA ASN A 87 -7.29 2.03 -15.23
C ASN A 87 -6.60 3.31 -14.75
N ARG A 88 -6.27 3.36 -13.46
CA ARG A 88 -5.63 4.53 -12.85
C ARG A 88 -4.34 4.15 -12.17
N PHE A 89 -3.32 4.98 -12.33
CA PHE A 89 -2.10 4.94 -11.55
C PHE A 89 -1.91 6.31 -10.90
N LEU A 90 -2.04 6.35 -9.59
CA LEU A 90 -1.96 7.54 -8.76
C LEU A 90 -0.63 7.52 -8.04
N LEU A 91 0.25 8.45 -8.39
CA LEU A 91 1.58 8.52 -7.82
C LEU A 91 1.67 9.66 -6.80
N ALA A 92 2.02 9.33 -5.55
CA ALA A 92 2.24 10.32 -4.51
C ALA A 92 3.63 10.94 -4.65
N ASN A 93 3.74 11.87 -5.61
CA ASN A 93 4.98 12.57 -5.93
C ASN A 93 5.26 13.80 -5.06
N LYS A 94 4.23 14.36 -4.40
CA LYS A 94 4.37 15.63 -3.68
C LYS A 94 4.57 15.40 -2.18
N PRO A 95 5.42 16.21 -1.51
CA PRO A 95 5.56 16.18 -0.06
C PRO A 95 4.18 16.26 0.61
N VAL A 96 3.78 15.21 1.32
CA VAL A 96 2.59 15.26 2.17
C VAL A 96 2.99 16.02 3.42
N GLN A 97 2.30 17.14 3.71
CA GLN A 97 2.57 18.00 4.86
C GLN A 97 4.00 18.60 4.89
N GLY A 98 4.60 18.86 3.73
CA GLY A 98 5.93 19.50 3.64
C GLY A 98 7.12 18.58 3.92
N ILE A 99 6.88 17.26 4.08
CA ILE A 99 7.94 16.29 4.31
C ILE A 99 8.30 15.63 2.98
N THR A 100 9.46 16.00 2.43
CA THR A 100 9.99 15.39 1.21
C THR A 100 10.45 13.98 1.52
N ARG A 101 10.01 12.99 0.73
CA ARG A 101 10.62 11.66 0.70
C ARG A 101 11.70 11.65 -0.36
N GLU A 102 12.85 11.04 -0.07
CA GLU A 102 14.00 11.00 -0.97
C GLU A 102 14.06 9.66 -1.72
N TYR A 103 13.83 8.55 -1.02
CA TYR A 103 14.11 7.20 -1.52
C TYR A 103 12.87 6.33 -1.66
N VAL A 104 11.78 6.63 -0.96
CA VAL A 104 10.53 5.88 -1.00
C VAL A 104 9.36 6.74 -1.49
N ARG A 105 8.40 6.13 -2.19
CA ARG A 105 7.16 6.74 -2.66
C ARG A 105 5.99 5.79 -2.46
N ASN A 106 4.81 6.37 -2.29
CA ASN A 106 3.55 5.66 -2.33
C ASN A 106 2.93 5.77 -3.73
N PHE A 107 2.27 4.71 -4.18
CA PHE A 107 1.36 4.79 -5.32
C PHE A 107 0.11 3.96 -5.05
N VAL A 108 -0.97 4.34 -5.72
CA VAL A 108 -2.22 3.59 -5.78
C VAL A 108 -2.43 3.18 -7.22
N PHE A 109 -2.79 1.92 -7.43
CA PHE A 109 -3.07 1.41 -8.75
C PHE A 109 -4.45 0.76 -8.77
N VAL A 110 -5.33 1.26 -9.63
CA VAL A 110 -6.68 0.73 -9.82
C VAL A 110 -6.75 0.10 -11.19
N VAL A 111 -6.99 -1.20 -11.21
CA VAL A 111 -6.98 -2.00 -12.42
C VAL A 111 -8.25 -2.83 -12.51
N ARG A 112 -8.74 -2.95 -13.74
CA ARG A 112 -9.71 -3.98 -14.08
C ARG A 112 -9.08 -4.89 -15.15
N PRO A 113 -8.71 -6.12 -14.79
CA PRO A 113 -8.00 -7.02 -15.71
C PRO A 113 -8.82 -7.42 -16.94
N ARG A 114 -10.13 -7.59 -16.76
CA ARG A 114 -11.09 -7.88 -17.84
C ARG A 114 -12.38 -7.06 -17.67
N PRO A 115 -13.09 -6.74 -18.75
CA PRO A 115 -14.33 -5.95 -18.67
C PRO A 115 -15.38 -6.50 -17.68
N SER A 116 -15.45 -7.82 -17.51
CA SER A 116 -16.35 -8.52 -16.58
C SER A 116 -15.86 -8.61 -15.14
N ASP A 117 -14.57 -8.35 -14.89
CA ASP A 117 -13.96 -8.54 -13.58
C ASP A 117 -14.24 -7.32 -12.68
N PRO A 118 -14.34 -7.51 -11.36
CA PRO A 118 -14.33 -6.38 -10.43
C PRO A 118 -12.99 -5.63 -10.54
N SER A 119 -13.03 -4.31 -10.38
CA SER A 119 -11.80 -3.54 -10.26
C SER A 119 -11.08 -3.90 -8.95
N THR A 120 -9.77 -3.85 -9.01
CA THR A 120 -8.88 -4.13 -7.89
C THR A 120 -8.03 -2.89 -7.64
N THR A 121 -7.94 -2.49 -6.37
CA THR A 121 -7.11 -1.38 -5.94
C THR A 121 -5.91 -1.91 -5.17
N TYR A 122 -4.72 -1.49 -5.56
CA TYR A 122 -3.47 -1.79 -4.89
C TYR A 122 -2.89 -0.52 -4.28
N TYR A 123 -2.43 -0.63 -3.04
CA TYR A 123 -1.69 0.38 -2.32
C TYR A 123 -0.28 -0.13 -2.14
N CYS A 124 0.69 0.64 -2.61
CA CYS A 124 2.05 0.16 -2.72
C CYS A 124 3.05 1.22 -2.30
N THR A 125 4.16 0.73 -1.77
CA THR A 125 5.41 1.48 -1.62
C THR A 125 6.42 1.01 -2.64
N TYR A 126 7.23 1.91 -3.19
CA TYR A 126 8.41 1.56 -3.96
C TYR A 126 9.53 2.56 -3.71
N GLY A 127 10.75 2.15 -4.00
CA GLY A 127 11.90 3.00 -3.79
C GLY A 127 13.25 2.34 -4.02
N VAL A 128 14.29 3.09 -3.67
CA VAL A 128 15.68 2.63 -3.64
C VAL A 128 15.93 1.92 -2.31
N PRO A 129 16.08 0.57 -2.30
CA PRO A 129 16.24 -0.16 -1.05
C PRO A 129 17.55 0.19 -0.34
N THR A 130 17.57 0.06 0.99
CA THR A 130 18.81 0.11 1.77
C THR A 130 19.73 -1.01 1.31
N LEU A 131 20.99 -0.67 1.00
CA LEU A 131 21.98 -1.66 0.56
C LEU A 131 22.45 -2.50 1.75
N LEU A 132 22.72 -3.79 1.53
CA LEU A 132 23.32 -4.65 2.56
C LEU A 132 24.71 -4.16 3.01
N THR A 133 25.42 -3.46 2.12
CA THR A 133 26.72 -2.84 2.40
C THR A 133 26.62 -1.50 3.13
N ASP A 134 25.41 -0.96 3.29
CA ASP A 134 25.12 0.25 4.09
C ASP A 134 23.98 -0.06 5.08
N PRO A 135 24.22 -0.94 6.05
CA PRO A 135 23.17 -1.53 6.87
C PRO A 135 22.56 -0.51 7.82
N LEU A 136 21.41 -0.89 8.38
CA LEU A 136 20.75 -0.16 9.46
C LEU A 136 21.72 0.07 10.65
N PRO A 137 21.66 1.22 11.35
CA PRO A 137 22.43 1.46 12.57
C PRO A 137 22.13 0.42 13.65
N THR A 138 23.10 0.11 14.50
CA THR A 138 22.94 -0.92 15.55
C THR A 138 21.97 -0.52 16.67
N SER A 139 21.69 0.77 16.84
CA SER A 139 20.72 1.30 17.79
C SER A 139 19.28 1.22 17.27
N THR A 140 18.30 1.27 18.17
CA THR A 140 16.89 1.42 17.79
C THR A 140 16.67 2.65 16.93
N ILE A 141 16.02 2.46 15.79
CA ILE A 141 15.58 3.49 14.85
C ILE A 141 14.11 3.74 15.13
N THR A 142 13.75 5.00 15.34
CA THR A 142 12.35 5.44 15.43
C THR A 142 12.05 6.36 14.26
N TYR A 143 10.95 6.08 13.58
CA TYR A 143 10.45 6.94 12.52
C TYR A 143 9.48 7.97 13.09
N SER A 144 9.59 9.22 12.64
CA SER A 144 8.87 10.36 13.21
C SER A 144 7.84 10.95 12.25
N SER A 145 8.00 10.70 10.95
CA SER A 145 7.14 11.21 9.90
C SER A 145 6.52 10.07 9.13
N PHE A 146 5.20 10.12 8.91
CA PHE A 146 4.45 9.07 8.24
C PHE A 146 3.57 9.61 7.12
N THR A 147 3.33 8.79 6.11
CA THR A 147 2.32 9.00 5.07
C THR A 147 1.60 7.70 4.85
N VAL A 148 0.30 7.71 5.05
CA VAL A 148 -0.58 6.57 4.81
C VAL A 148 -1.35 6.81 3.52
N VAL A 149 -1.41 5.79 2.67
CA VAL A 149 -2.37 5.70 1.58
C VAL A 149 -3.12 4.39 1.74
N GLY A 150 -4.44 4.41 1.69
CA GLY A 150 -5.19 3.20 1.98
C GLY A 150 -6.68 3.47 2.07
N ASN A 151 -7.43 2.40 2.12
CA ASN A 151 -8.85 2.48 2.38
C ASN A 151 -9.27 1.44 3.42
N ALA A 152 -10.40 1.73 4.05
CA ALA A 152 -11.20 0.72 4.74
C ALA A 152 -12.54 0.52 4.04
N PHE A 153 -13.06 -0.71 4.10
CA PHE A 153 -14.44 -1.02 3.72
C PHE A 153 -15.17 -1.63 4.91
N THR A 154 -16.40 -1.19 5.12
CA THR A 154 -17.31 -1.78 6.11
C THR A 154 -18.76 -1.57 5.70
N ILE A 155 -19.71 -2.07 6.51
CA ILE A 155 -21.13 -1.86 6.33
C ILE A 155 -21.63 -0.92 7.42
N VAL A 156 -22.14 0.25 7.03
CA VAL A 156 -22.75 1.23 7.94
C VAL A 156 -24.23 1.28 7.65
N GLN A 157 -25.07 0.99 8.64
CA GLN A 157 -26.54 1.00 8.50
C GLN A 157 -27.03 0.15 7.30
N GLY A 158 -26.39 -1.00 7.06
CA GLY A 158 -26.73 -1.90 5.96
C GLY A 158 -26.17 -1.49 4.58
N GLN A 159 -25.42 -0.38 4.48
CA GLN A 159 -24.85 0.09 3.22
C GLN A 159 -23.33 -0.10 3.18
N PRO A 160 -22.78 -0.63 2.07
CA PRO A 160 -21.33 -0.65 1.84
C PRO A 160 -20.77 0.77 1.91
N THR A 161 -19.81 0.98 2.79
CA THR A 161 -19.18 2.28 3.04
C THR A 161 -17.68 2.13 2.95
N SER A 162 -17.03 3.08 2.27
CA SER A 162 -15.59 3.14 2.16
C SER A 162 -15.03 4.38 2.85
N PHE A 163 -13.85 4.24 3.44
CA PHE A 163 -13.15 5.31 4.13
C PHE A 163 -11.75 5.44 3.57
N ASP A 164 -11.31 6.67 3.30
CA ASP A 164 -9.91 6.99 3.07
C ASP A 164 -9.14 6.98 4.39
N LEU A 165 -7.97 6.35 4.42
CA LEU A 165 -7.14 6.16 5.62
C LEU A 165 -5.98 7.15 5.75
N GLY A 166 -5.91 8.18 4.91
CA GLY A 166 -4.75 9.09 4.81
C GLY A 166 -4.43 9.84 6.09
N GLU A 167 -5.39 9.98 7.01
CA GLU A 167 -5.22 10.64 8.31
C GLU A 167 -4.91 9.65 9.46
N SER A 168 -4.67 8.37 9.15
CA SER A 168 -4.30 7.38 10.16
C SER A 168 -2.96 7.70 10.81
N VAL A 169 -2.87 7.40 12.11
CA VAL A 169 -1.66 7.65 12.90
C VAL A 169 -0.85 6.36 12.98
N VAL A 170 0.44 6.44 12.70
CA VAL A 170 1.34 5.28 12.67
C VAL A 170 2.51 5.50 13.61
N THR A 171 2.96 4.43 14.25
CA THR A 171 4.30 4.33 14.83
C THR A 171 5.07 3.21 14.15
N LEU A 172 6.37 3.40 13.98
CA LEU A 172 7.27 2.39 13.43
C LEU A 172 8.63 2.52 14.11
N SER A 173 9.16 1.40 14.56
CA SER A 173 10.54 1.30 15.04
C SER A 173 11.20 0.02 14.56
N ALA A 174 12.52 0.06 14.44
CA ALA A 174 13.34 -1.08 14.10
C ALA A 174 14.54 -1.15 15.03
N ASN A 175 14.82 -2.33 15.59
CA ASN A 175 16.00 -2.60 16.40
C ASN A 175 16.83 -3.68 15.71
N PRO A 176 17.89 -3.29 14.98
CA PRO A 176 18.76 -4.24 14.28
C PRO A 176 19.55 -5.16 15.21
N ALA A 177 19.78 -4.78 16.47
CA ALA A 177 20.45 -5.65 17.44
C ALA A 177 19.57 -6.83 17.88
N THR A 178 18.24 -6.64 17.93
CA THR A 178 17.27 -7.70 18.28
C THR A 178 16.54 -8.26 17.06
N PHE A 179 16.89 -7.80 15.85
CA PHE A 179 16.20 -8.12 14.61
C PHE A 179 14.68 -7.88 14.66
N GLN A 180 14.22 -6.90 15.43
CA GLN A 180 12.79 -6.66 15.62
C GLN A 180 12.32 -5.37 14.94
N VAL A 181 11.20 -5.45 14.22
CA VAL A 181 10.47 -4.29 13.72
C VAL A 181 9.09 -4.27 14.39
N SER A 182 8.69 -3.12 14.91
CA SER A 182 7.41 -2.94 15.60
C SER A 182 6.62 -1.83 14.93
N THR A 183 5.34 -2.09 14.66
CA THR A 183 4.43 -1.12 14.06
C THR A 183 3.11 -1.07 14.84
N GLN A 184 2.50 0.11 14.89
CA GLN A 184 1.13 0.29 15.32
C GLN A 184 0.44 1.29 14.41
N ILE A 185 -0.80 1.01 14.02
CA ILE A 185 -1.63 1.87 13.18
C ILE A 185 -2.94 2.11 13.92
N THR A 186 -3.27 3.38 14.15
CA THR A 186 -4.60 3.82 14.55
C THR A 186 -5.33 4.29 13.30
N PHE A 187 -6.32 3.51 12.86
CA PHE A 187 -7.06 3.77 11.64
C PHE A 187 -8.05 4.90 11.86
N VAL A 188 -7.81 6.01 11.17
CA VAL A 188 -8.71 7.17 11.11
C VAL A 188 -9.18 7.31 9.68
N GLY A 189 -10.48 7.13 9.50
CA GLY A 189 -11.15 7.15 8.21
C GLY A 189 -11.92 8.45 7.97
N ARG A 190 -11.89 8.97 6.74
CA ARG A 190 -12.89 9.90 6.23
C ARG A 190 -13.74 9.19 5.19
N GLN A 191 -15.06 9.20 5.33
CA GLN A 191 -15.95 8.50 4.39
C GLN A 191 -15.77 9.06 2.98
N VAL A 192 -15.61 8.19 1.99
CA VAL A 192 -15.57 8.57 0.58
C VAL A 192 -17.00 8.81 0.09
N LEU A 193 -17.29 10.04 -0.31
CA LEU A 193 -18.61 10.46 -0.82
C LEU A 193 -18.66 10.47 -2.35
N GLY A 194 -17.50 10.46 -3.00
CA GLY A 194 -17.32 10.47 -4.44
C GLY A 194 -15.83 10.50 -4.80
N ALA A 195 -15.51 10.50 -6.09
CA ALA A 195 -14.12 10.56 -6.55
C ALA A 195 -13.43 11.83 -6.04
N GLY A 196 -12.39 11.67 -5.21
CA GLY A 196 -11.66 12.79 -4.59
C GLY A 196 -12.44 13.56 -3.51
N VAL A 197 -13.66 13.15 -3.15
CA VAL A 197 -14.51 13.85 -2.18
C VAL A 197 -14.64 13.02 -0.90
N LEU A 198 -14.18 13.61 0.21
CA LEU A 198 -14.20 13.00 1.55
C LEU A 198 -15.14 13.77 2.47
N SER A 199 -15.89 13.05 3.31
CA SER A 199 -16.67 13.63 4.41
C SER A 199 -15.77 14.39 5.37
N ASP A 200 -16.23 15.52 5.94
CA ASP A 200 -15.48 16.28 6.96
C ASP A 200 -15.40 15.58 8.31
N THR A 201 -16.17 14.50 8.49
CA THR A 201 -16.15 13.71 9.72
C THR A 201 -15.00 12.72 9.70
N ARG A 202 -14.20 12.76 10.77
CA ARG A 202 -13.17 11.76 11.07
C ARG A 202 -13.78 10.64 11.91
N THR A 203 -13.57 9.41 11.49
CA THR A 203 -14.06 8.21 12.19
C THR A 203 -12.88 7.34 12.59
N GLN A 204 -12.72 7.08 13.88
CA GLN A 204 -11.76 6.06 14.32
C GLN A 204 -12.35 4.68 14.08
N LEU A 205 -11.68 3.89 13.24
CA LEU A 205 -12.16 2.58 12.78
C LEU A 205 -11.56 1.42 13.56
N GLY A 206 -10.43 1.66 14.26
CA GLY A 206 -9.76 0.65 15.07
C GLY A 206 -8.27 0.93 15.22
N THR A 207 -7.58 0.00 15.87
CA THR A 207 -6.14 -0.02 16.02
C THR A 207 -5.61 -1.41 15.69
N ALA A 208 -4.44 -1.47 15.06
CA ALA A 208 -3.68 -2.70 14.86
C ALA A 208 -2.22 -2.49 15.23
N SER A 209 -1.58 -3.53 15.76
CA SER A 209 -0.16 -3.56 16.07
C SER A 209 0.44 -4.89 15.62
N GLY A 210 1.71 -4.86 15.25
CA GLY A 210 2.43 -6.05 14.81
C GLY A 210 3.90 -5.95 15.14
N THR A 211 4.52 -7.12 15.26
CA THR A 211 5.97 -7.26 15.27
C THR A 211 6.39 -8.14 14.11
N ALA A 212 7.55 -7.82 13.54
CA ALA A 212 8.16 -8.57 12.45
C ALA A 212 9.64 -8.81 12.77
N THR A 213 10.20 -9.85 12.16
CA THR A 213 11.64 -10.09 12.21
C THR A 213 12.29 -9.38 11.02
N LEU A 214 13.39 -8.66 11.27
CA LEU A 214 14.26 -8.11 10.24
C LEU A 214 15.02 -9.25 9.57
N GLU A 215 14.87 -9.40 8.27
CA GLU A 215 15.68 -10.36 7.51
C GLU A 215 17.07 -9.78 7.20
N ALA A 216 18.10 -10.36 7.80
CA ALA A 216 19.48 -9.86 7.71
C ALA A 216 20.04 -9.79 6.27
N ASN A 217 19.53 -10.62 5.36
CA ASN A 217 20.04 -10.77 3.99
C ASN A 217 19.27 -9.95 2.95
N THR A 218 18.18 -9.27 3.34
CA THR A 218 17.29 -8.58 2.40
C THR A 218 16.91 -7.18 2.89
N GLN A 219 17.09 -6.82 4.17
CA GLN A 219 16.58 -5.55 4.73
C GLN A 219 15.07 -5.40 4.52
N ASN A 220 14.35 -6.52 4.50
CA ASN A 220 12.90 -6.56 4.49
C ASN A 220 12.38 -6.94 5.89
N PHE A 221 11.07 -6.81 6.06
CA PHE A 221 10.37 -7.29 7.25
C PHE A 221 8.95 -7.70 6.87
N GLY A 222 8.41 -8.69 7.57
CA GLY A 222 7.03 -9.13 7.42
C GLY A 222 6.51 -9.74 8.71
N GLY A 223 5.25 -9.48 9.03
CA GLY A 223 4.64 -9.94 10.27
C GLY A 223 3.12 -9.91 10.22
N LEU A 224 2.52 -10.45 11.27
CA LEU A 224 1.07 -10.39 11.46
C LEU A 224 0.68 -9.08 12.13
N LEU A 225 -0.52 -8.61 11.81
CA LEU A 225 -1.18 -7.52 12.53
C LEU A 225 -2.27 -8.10 13.44
N GLU A 226 -2.30 -7.66 14.68
CA GLU A 226 -3.36 -7.93 15.65
C GLU A 226 -3.99 -6.62 16.08
N GLY A 227 -5.29 -6.58 16.29
CA GLY A 227 -5.98 -5.34 16.61
C GLY A 227 -7.24 -5.52 17.40
N ASN A 228 -7.94 -4.42 17.64
CA ASN A 228 -9.20 -4.40 18.41
C ASN A 228 -10.44 -4.73 17.54
N PHE A 229 -10.27 -5.65 16.60
CA PHE A 229 -11.30 -6.19 15.72
C PHE A 229 -11.30 -7.72 15.79
N VAL A 230 -12.43 -8.35 15.48
CA VAL A 230 -12.50 -9.81 15.39
C VAL A 230 -11.83 -10.21 14.07
N ARG A 231 -10.65 -10.83 14.13
CA ARG A 231 -9.96 -11.32 12.94
C ARG A 231 -10.77 -12.47 12.32
N VAL A 232 -11.10 -12.36 11.04
CA VAL A 232 -11.83 -13.40 10.29
C VAL A 232 -11.08 -13.90 9.06
N GLY A 233 -9.92 -13.31 8.75
CA GLY A 233 -9.08 -13.71 7.62
C GLY A 233 -7.63 -13.28 7.76
N GLU A 234 -7.01 -12.91 6.64
CA GLU A 234 -5.63 -12.44 6.61
C GLU A 234 -5.46 -11.13 7.38
N SER A 235 -4.35 -11.00 8.11
CA SER A 235 -4.02 -9.78 8.84
C SER A 235 -2.50 -9.68 8.97
N ALA A 236 -1.89 -8.91 8.08
CA ALA A 236 -0.44 -8.87 7.92
C ALA A 236 0.06 -7.47 7.52
N PHE A 237 1.36 -7.29 7.67
CA PHE A 237 2.12 -6.19 7.10
C PHE A 237 3.46 -6.69 6.57
N GLY A 238 4.02 -6.01 5.57
CA GLY A 238 5.33 -6.36 5.02
C GLY A 238 5.94 -5.23 4.22
N GLY A 239 7.26 -5.07 4.31
CA GLY A 239 7.94 -3.89 3.83
C GLY A 239 9.45 -4.00 3.74
N TRP A 240 10.07 -2.87 3.44
CA TRP A 240 11.50 -2.70 3.22
C TRP A 240 12.01 -1.41 3.86
N PHE A 241 13.31 -1.38 4.10
CA PHE A 241 14.04 -0.14 4.37
C PHE A 241 14.55 0.47 3.07
N PHE A 242 14.58 1.80 3.00
CA PHE A 242 14.94 2.57 1.81
C PHE A 242 16.00 3.64 2.13
N GLY A 243 16.87 3.87 1.15
CA GLY A 243 17.96 4.84 1.22
C GLY A 243 19.08 4.44 2.19
N PRO A 244 20.08 5.32 2.35
CA PRO A 244 21.23 5.04 3.20
C PRO A 244 20.82 4.73 4.64
N GLN A 245 21.31 3.62 5.17
CA GLN A 245 21.10 3.18 6.56
C GLN A 245 19.63 3.14 7.00
N GLY A 246 18.70 2.87 6.08
CA GLY A 246 17.26 2.89 6.35
C GLY A 246 16.77 4.26 6.83
N ARG A 247 17.18 5.34 6.16
CA ARG A 247 16.64 6.69 6.41
C ARG A 247 15.11 6.73 6.24
N GLU A 248 14.59 5.89 5.36
CA GLU A 248 13.16 5.75 5.10
C GLU A 248 12.75 4.28 5.20
N ALA A 249 11.46 4.05 5.44
CA ALA A 249 10.85 2.72 5.43
C ALA A 249 9.52 2.77 4.68
N GLY A 250 9.11 1.64 4.13
CA GLY A 250 7.85 1.52 3.43
C GLY A 250 7.28 0.11 3.57
N TYR A 251 5.97 0.00 3.84
CA TYR A 251 5.32 -1.29 3.96
C TYR A 251 3.87 -1.25 3.45
N GLY A 252 3.38 -2.37 2.94
CA GLY A 252 1.96 -2.62 2.69
C GLY A 252 1.33 -3.28 3.91
N PHE A 253 0.03 -3.10 4.10
CA PHE A 253 -0.76 -3.79 5.12
C PHE A 253 -2.13 -4.21 4.60
N GLY A 254 -2.65 -5.31 5.13
CA GLY A 254 -3.98 -5.82 4.86
C GLY A 254 -4.55 -6.49 6.10
N ILE A 255 -5.78 -6.14 6.48
CA ILE A 255 -6.51 -6.71 7.62
C ILE A 255 -7.95 -7.05 7.24
N GLN A 256 -8.31 -8.32 7.31
CA GLN A 256 -9.67 -8.80 7.16
C GLN A 256 -10.23 -9.19 8.53
N GLY A 257 -11.11 -8.35 9.02
CA GLY A 257 -11.75 -8.47 10.31
C GLY A 257 -13.25 -8.21 10.27
N GLN A 258 -13.82 -8.12 11.45
CA GLN A 258 -15.19 -7.68 11.69
C GLN A 258 -15.22 -6.76 12.91
N THR A 259 -16.19 -5.85 12.92
CA THR A 259 -16.55 -5.10 14.13
C THR A 259 -17.04 -6.04 15.22
N THR A 260 -17.11 -5.56 16.47
CA THR A 260 -17.72 -6.31 17.58
C THR A 260 -19.20 -6.63 17.35
N THR A 261 -19.87 -5.88 16.46
CA THR A 261 -21.26 -6.11 16.04
C THR A 261 -21.38 -7.07 14.85
N GLY A 262 -20.26 -7.62 14.34
CA GLY A 262 -20.23 -8.58 13.24
C GLY A 262 -20.23 -7.98 11.84
N ALA A 263 -20.14 -6.64 11.70
CA ALA A 263 -20.03 -6.02 10.38
C ALA A 263 -18.63 -6.29 9.79
N PRO A 264 -18.52 -6.64 8.49
CA PRO A 264 -17.23 -6.87 7.86
C PRO A 264 -16.39 -5.59 7.92
N LEU A 265 -15.09 -5.76 8.12
CA LEU A 265 -14.13 -4.67 8.23
C LEU A 265 -12.86 -5.08 7.50
N VAL A 266 -12.54 -4.34 6.44
CA VAL A 266 -11.40 -4.65 5.58
C VAL A 266 -10.54 -3.42 5.49
N PHE A 267 -9.30 -3.51 5.97
CA PHE A 267 -8.30 -2.45 5.81
C PHE A 267 -7.27 -2.88 4.78
N THR A 268 -6.90 -1.97 3.90
CA THR A 268 -5.80 -2.20 2.95
C THR A 268 -5.09 -0.88 2.73
N GLY A 269 -3.76 -0.90 2.71
CA GLY A 269 -3.01 0.31 2.49
C GLY A 269 -1.50 0.11 2.43
N ALA A 270 -0.81 1.22 2.34
CA ALA A 270 0.63 1.34 2.38
C ALA A 270 1.03 2.52 3.25
N VAL A 271 2.17 2.39 3.91
CA VAL A 271 2.76 3.41 4.77
C VAL A 271 4.17 3.67 4.30
N THR A 272 4.55 4.96 4.21
CA THR A 272 5.95 5.37 4.12
C THR A 272 6.34 6.19 5.34
N ALA A 273 7.55 5.96 5.83
CA ALA A 273 8.06 6.54 7.05
C ALA A 273 9.45 7.17 6.81
N ARG A 274 9.77 8.23 7.55
CA ARG A 274 11.10 8.87 7.61
C ARG A 274 11.48 9.13 9.06
N ARG A 275 12.76 8.89 9.38
CA ARG A 275 13.34 9.23 10.68
C ARG A 275 13.54 10.73 10.84
#